data_AF-A0A848YNL8-F1
#
_entry.id   AF-A0A848YNL8-F1
#
_cell.length_a   1.000
_cell.length_b   1.000
_cell.length_c   1.000
_cell.angle_alpha   90.00
_cell.angle_beta   90.00
_cell.angle_gamma   90.00
#
_symmetry.space_group_name_H-M   'P 1'
#
loop_
_entity.id
_entity.type
_entity.pdbx_description
1 polymer ?
#
loop_
_entity_poly.entity_id
_entity_poly.type
_entity_poly.pdbx_seq_one_letter_code
_entity_poly.pdbx_strand_id
1 'polypeptide(L)'
;VLVEDTPELKLPGENGVGLVAVKGELGEAKVSANELLQAALRLRPDRIVLGELRGEESVSFLRAINTGHPGSFSTIHANSLRGALEQLSLMVMQTGIGLTRGDTIAYAASVIDVIVQLGRDGTGKRGITEIADSSTLI
;
A
#
# COMPACT_ATOMS: atom_id res chain seq x y z
N VAL A 1 -10.96 -7.40 -1.20
CA VAL A 1 -11.07 -6.84 0.16
C VAL A 1 -10.50 -5.44 0.15
N LEU A 2 -11.21 -4.47 0.73
CA LEU A 2 -10.71 -3.11 0.95
C LEU A 2 -10.27 -2.97 2.41
N VAL A 3 -9.17 -2.29 2.67
CA VAL A 3 -8.69 -1.94 4.01
C VAL A 3 -8.42 -0.44 4.02
N GLU A 4 -9.21 0.32 4.76
CA GLU A 4 -9.19 1.79 4.76
C GLU A 4 -9.30 2.35 6.19
N ASP A 5 -8.84 3.57 6.45
CA ASP A 5 -9.12 4.29 7.71
C ASP A 5 -10.43 5.08 7.63
N THR A 6 -10.72 5.66 6.46
CA THR A 6 -11.99 6.29 6.11
C THR A 6 -12.53 5.60 4.86
N PRO A 7 -13.77 5.08 4.86
CA PRO A 7 -14.34 4.44 3.67
C PRO A 7 -14.51 5.46 2.53
N GLU A 8 -13.67 5.38 1.51
CA GLU A 8 -13.71 6.25 0.33
C GLU A 8 -14.04 5.44 -0.94
N LEU A 9 -13.50 4.22 -1.00
CA LEU A 9 -13.65 3.33 -2.13
C LEU A 9 -15.02 2.67 -2.16
N LYS A 10 -15.62 2.61 -3.35
CA LYS A 10 -16.81 1.80 -3.59
C LYS A 10 -16.39 0.39 -3.94
N LEU A 11 -17.03 -0.58 -3.31
CA LEU A 11 -16.81 -1.99 -3.64
C LEU A 11 -17.17 -2.23 -5.12
N PRO A 12 -16.32 -2.94 -5.89
CA PRO A 12 -16.54 -3.14 -7.32
C PRO A 12 -17.70 -4.11 -7.63
N GLY A 13 -18.21 -4.84 -6.64
CA GLY A 13 -19.32 -5.79 -6.80
C GLY A 13 -19.79 -6.35 -5.46
N GLU A 14 -20.75 -7.28 -5.51
CA GLU A 14 -21.40 -7.87 -4.33
C GLU A 14 -20.45 -8.74 -3.49
N ASN A 15 -19.50 -9.43 -4.12
CA ASN A 15 -18.48 -10.22 -3.42
C ASN A 15 -17.30 -9.33 -2.96
N GLY A 16 -17.63 -8.30 -2.19
CA GLY A 16 -16.71 -7.31 -1.68
C GLY A 16 -16.91 -7.12 -0.18
N VAL A 17 -15.81 -6.96 0.55
CA VAL A 17 -15.84 -6.58 1.96
C VAL A 17 -14.87 -5.42 2.19
N GLY A 18 -15.36 -4.40 2.88
CA GLY A 18 -14.59 -3.26 3.35
C GLY A 18 -14.28 -3.43 4.84
N LEU A 19 -13.00 -3.37 5.18
CA LEU A 19 -12.50 -3.40 6.54
C LEU A 19 -12.02 -1.99 6.90
N VAL A 20 -12.45 -1.48 8.06
CA VAL A 20 -12.22 -0.10 8.46
C VAL A 20 -11.35 -0.06 9.72
N ALA A 21 -10.14 0.49 9.58
CA ALA A 21 -9.22 0.70 10.68
C ALA A 21 -9.71 1.86 11.55
N VAL A 22 -9.45 1.76 12.86
CA VAL A 22 -9.85 2.81 13.80
C VAL A 22 -8.68 3.77 13.97
N LYS A 23 -8.91 5.05 13.63
CA LYS A 23 -7.89 6.08 13.73
C LYS A 23 -7.85 6.69 15.14
N GLY A 24 -6.72 6.52 15.82
CA GLY A 24 -6.42 7.18 17.09
C GLY A 24 -7.00 6.49 18.33
N GLU A 25 -6.77 7.11 19.48
CA GLU A 25 -7.05 6.55 20.81
C GLU A 25 -8.53 6.67 21.24
N LEU A 26 -9.35 7.36 20.44
CA LEU A 26 -10.73 7.71 20.79
C LEU A 26 -11.78 6.68 20.34
N GLY A 27 -11.36 5.67 19.58
CA GLY A 27 -12.28 4.63 19.13
C GLY A 27 -12.51 3.54 20.19
N GLU A 28 -13.66 2.87 20.10
CA GLU A 28 -14.06 1.81 21.03
C GLU A 28 -13.13 0.59 21.01
N ALA A 29 -12.37 0.42 19.92
CA ALA A 29 -11.35 -0.60 19.77
C ALA A 29 -10.10 -0.03 19.06
N LYS A 30 -8.92 -0.53 19.41
CA LYS A 30 -7.68 -0.25 18.68
C LYS A 30 -7.49 -1.32 17.62
N VAL A 31 -7.93 -1.05 16.41
CA VAL A 31 -7.76 -1.96 15.26
C VAL A 31 -6.96 -1.25 14.19
N SER A 32 -5.73 -1.69 13.96
CA SER A 32 -4.82 -1.08 12.99
C SER A 32 -5.06 -1.59 11.57
N ALA A 33 -4.59 -0.83 10.57
CA ALA A 33 -4.62 -1.27 9.17
C ALA A 33 -3.84 -2.58 8.97
N ASN A 34 -2.76 -2.78 9.72
CA ASN A 34 -1.96 -4.00 9.70
C ASN A 34 -2.74 -5.21 10.23
N GLU A 35 -3.48 -5.06 11.33
CA GLU A 35 -4.33 -6.12 11.87
C GLU A 35 -5.44 -6.52 10.89
N LEU A 36 -6.08 -5.53 10.26
CA LEU A 36 -7.10 -5.77 9.23
C LEU A 36 -6.53 -6.42 7.99
N LEU A 37 -5.32 -6.04 7.57
CA LEU A 37 -4.64 -6.68 6.46
C LEU A 37 -4.34 -8.15 6.76
N GLN A 38 -3.86 -8.46 7.97
CA GLN A 38 -3.66 -9.85 8.41
C GLN A 38 -4.98 -10.63 8.52
N ALA A 39 -6.07 -9.98 8.92
CA ALA A 39 -7.40 -10.59 8.90
C ALA A 39 -7.88 -10.84 7.46
N ALA A 40 -7.67 -9.90 6.54
CA ALA A 40 -8.06 -10.00 5.14
C ALA A 40 -7.46 -11.24 4.46
N LEU A 41 -6.21 -11.61 4.77
CA LEU A 41 -5.56 -12.81 4.24
C LEU A 41 -6.29 -14.11 4.59
N ARG A 42 -7.09 -14.13 5.67
CA ARG A 42 -7.90 -15.28 6.09
C ARG A 42 -9.27 -15.33 5.39
N LEU A 43 -9.65 -14.27 4.67
CA LEU A 43 -10.91 -14.17 3.94
C LEU A 43 -10.82 -14.70 2.51
N ARG A 44 -9.67 -15.29 2.12
CA ARG A 44 -9.38 -15.75 0.76
C ARG A 44 -9.64 -14.64 -0.29
N PRO A 45 -8.98 -13.48 -0.16
CA PRO A 45 -9.22 -12.39 -1.09
C PRO A 45 -8.61 -12.71 -2.46
N ASP A 46 -9.30 -12.35 -3.55
CA ASP A 46 -8.67 -12.37 -4.88
C ASP A 46 -7.74 -11.16 -5.06
N ARG A 47 -8.13 -10.01 -4.48
CA ARG A 47 -7.36 -8.75 -4.49
C ARG A 47 -7.52 -8.01 -3.17
N ILE A 48 -6.45 -7.35 -2.76
CA ILE A 48 -6.44 -6.49 -1.59
C ILE A 48 -6.20 -5.06 -2.05
N VAL A 49 -7.06 -4.14 -1.64
CA VAL A 49 -6.84 -2.72 -1.81
C VAL A 49 -6.61 -2.14 -0.43
N LEU A 50 -5.41 -1.65 -0.20
CA LEU A 50 -5.07 -0.93 1.01
C LEU A 50 -5.13 0.56 0.68
N GLY A 51 -5.86 1.35 1.46
CA GLY A 51 -6.06 2.76 1.16
C GLY A 51 -4.74 3.52 1.05
N GLU A 52 -3.87 3.35 2.04
CA GLU A 52 -2.57 4.04 2.10
C GLU A 52 -1.56 3.26 2.93
N LEU A 53 -0.28 3.33 2.52
CA LEU A 53 0.87 2.87 3.30
C LEU A 53 1.46 4.04 4.08
N ARG A 54 1.48 3.91 5.41
CA ARG A 54 1.94 4.87 6.41
C ARG A 54 2.89 4.27 7.45
N GLY A 55 2.97 2.95 7.59
CA GLY A 55 3.81 2.32 8.61
C GLY A 55 3.95 0.80 8.50
N GLU A 56 3.69 0.12 9.62
CA GLU A 56 3.94 -1.32 9.82
C GLU A 56 3.24 -2.24 8.82
N GLU A 57 2.09 -1.80 8.30
CA GLU A 57 1.32 -2.52 7.28
C GLU A 57 2.08 -2.66 5.96
N SER A 58 3.13 -1.86 5.72
CA SER A 58 3.98 -1.94 4.53
C SER A 58 4.62 -3.31 4.33
N VAL A 59 5.11 -3.91 5.41
CA VAL A 59 5.71 -5.25 5.35
C VAL A 59 4.63 -6.28 5.03
N SER A 60 3.51 -6.22 5.76
CA SER A 60 2.39 -7.13 5.58
C SER A 60 1.84 -7.05 4.15
N PHE A 61 1.78 -5.84 3.58
CA PHE A 61 1.33 -5.61 2.22
C PHE A 61 2.28 -6.20 1.19
N LEU A 62 3.59 -5.91 1.31
CA LEU A 62 4.60 -6.49 0.43
C LEU A 62 4.60 -8.03 0.47
N ARG A 63 4.46 -8.62 1.65
CA ARG A 63 4.30 -10.08 1.80
C ARG A 63 3.02 -10.59 1.17
N ALA A 64 1.89 -9.89 1.37
CA ALA A 64 0.59 -10.30 0.84
C ALA A 64 0.61 -10.38 -0.69
N ILE A 65 1.11 -9.34 -1.37
CA ILE A 65 1.14 -9.30 -2.84
C ILE A 65 2.14 -10.32 -3.41
N ASN A 66 3.24 -10.59 -2.70
CA ASN A 66 4.21 -11.61 -3.09
C ASN A 66 3.69 -13.06 -2.91
N THR A 67 2.78 -13.31 -1.95
CA THR A 67 2.37 -14.66 -1.54
C THR A 67 1.01 -15.13 -2.08
N GLY A 68 0.50 -14.48 -3.14
CA GLY A 68 -0.66 -14.99 -3.86
C GLY A 68 -1.85 -14.04 -3.95
N HIS A 69 -1.62 -12.73 -3.85
CA HIS A 69 -2.67 -11.71 -4.02
C HIS A 69 -2.31 -10.70 -5.12
N PRO A 70 -2.12 -11.15 -6.38
CA PRO A 70 -1.75 -10.27 -7.49
C PRO A 70 -2.87 -9.28 -7.83
N GLY A 71 -2.50 -8.15 -8.45
CA GLY A 71 -3.45 -7.09 -8.79
C GLY A 71 -4.00 -6.31 -7.59
N SER A 72 -3.41 -6.53 -6.41
CA SER A 72 -3.56 -5.67 -5.24
C SER A 72 -2.87 -4.32 -5.48
N PHE A 73 -3.38 -3.25 -4.89
CA PHE A 73 -2.76 -1.93 -4.99
C PHE A 73 -2.93 -1.13 -3.70
N SER A 74 -2.10 -0.12 -3.55
CA SER A 74 -2.15 0.83 -2.44
C SER A 74 -1.67 2.21 -2.89
N THR A 75 -1.90 3.23 -2.06
CA THR A 75 -1.30 4.55 -2.24
C THR A 75 -0.16 4.78 -1.24
N ILE A 76 0.73 5.71 -1.58
CA ILE A 76 1.85 6.15 -0.74
C ILE A 76 2.15 7.61 -1.08
N HIS A 77 2.47 8.41 -0.07
CA HIS A 77 2.90 9.79 -0.28
C HIS A 77 4.36 9.85 -0.71
N ALA A 78 4.59 10.25 -1.96
CA ALA A 78 5.93 10.49 -2.50
C ALA A 78 5.92 11.59 -3.57
N ASN A 79 7.07 12.25 -3.73
CA ASN A 79 7.27 13.33 -4.70
C ASN A 79 7.82 12.83 -6.05
N SER A 80 8.12 11.53 -6.17
CA SER A 80 8.59 10.89 -7.40
C SER A 80 8.39 9.38 -7.33
N LEU A 81 8.47 8.70 -8.48
CA LEU A 81 8.37 7.23 -8.56
C LEU A 81 9.46 6.54 -7.72
N ARG A 82 10.72 6.96 -7.87
CA ARG A 82 11.82 6.45 -7.01
C ARG A 82 11.57 6.78 -5.55
N GLY A 83 11.09 7.99 -5.26
CA GLY A 83 10.74 8.43 -3.91
C GLY A 83 9.70 7.55 -3.22
N ALA A 84 8.79 6.92 -3.97
CA ALA A 84 7.84 5.95 -3.42
C ALA A 84 8.55 4.70 -2.89
N LEU A 85 9.52 4.16 -3.64
CA LEU A 85 10.35 3.03 -3.18
C LEU A 85 11.19 3.42 -1.94
N GLU A 86 11.70 4.66 -1.90
CA GLU A 86 12.43 5.18 -0.74
C GLU A 86 11.55 5.26 0.50
N GLN A 87 10.35 5.84 0.39
CA GLN A 87 9.41 5.94 1.51
C GLN A 87 8.98 4.55 2.00
N LEU A 88 8.72 3.63 1.08
CA LEU A 88 8.42 2.25 1.42
C LEU A 88 9.57 1.58 2.18
N SER A 89 10.82 1.83 1.76
CA SER A 89 11.99 1.32 2.46
C SER A 89 12.12 1.84 3.88
N LEU A 90 11.83 3.12 4.10
CA LEU A 90 11.85 3.73 5.44
C LEU A 90 10.79 3.11 6.35
N MET A 91 9.57 2.94 5.86
CA MET A 91 8.48 2.32 6.64
C MET A 91 8.81 0.88 7.03
N VAL A 92 9.35 0.09 6.11
CA VAL A 92 9.79 -1.29 6.39
C VAL A 92 10.93 -1.32 7.39
N MET A 93 11.92 -0.43 7.28
CA MET A 93 13.04 -0.37 8.22
C MET A 93 12.58 -0.03 9.65
N GLN A 94 11.57 0.82 9.79
CA GLN A 94 10.98 1.17 11.09
C GLN A 94 10.31 -0.02 11.80
N THR A 95 9.92 -1.07 11.07
CA THR A 95 9.34 -2.30 11.66
C THR A 95 10.38 -3.19 12.36
N GLY A 96 11.68 -2.97 12.12
CA GLY A 96 12.75 -3.72 12.79
C GLY A 96 13.01 -5.13 12.25
N ILE A 97 12.48 -5.48 11.07
CA ILE A 97 12.66 -6.82 10.45
C ILE A 97 14.09 -7.08 9.95
N GLY A 98 14.98 -6.08 10.02
CA GLY A 98 16.40 -6.23 9.72
C GLY A 98 16.74 -6.24 8.22
N LEU A 99 15.78 -5.89 7.36
CA LEU A 99 16.07 -5.63 5.94
C LEU A 99 16.83 -4.31 5.79
N THR A 100 17.88 -4.30 4.97
CA THR A 100 18.53 -3.05 4.62
C THR A 100 17.66 -2.24 3.66
N ARG A 101 17.95 -0.94 3.52
CA ARG A 101 17.32 -0.10 2.50
C ARG A 101 17.44 -0.71 1.10
N GLY A 102 18.63 -1.20 0.75
CA GLY A 102 18.90 -1.80 -0.56
C GLY A 102 18.06 -3.05 -0.80
N ASP A 103 18.04 -3.97 0.17
CA ASP A 103 17.24 -5.20 0.09
C ASP A 103 15.75 -4.89 -0.02
N THR A 104 15.28 -3.89 0.72
CA THR A 104 13.86 -3.50 0.70
C THR A 104 13.46 -2.90 -0.65
N ILE A 105 14.28 -2.01 -1.22
CA ILE A 105 14.00 -1.43 -2.54
C ILE A 105 14.02 -2.53 -3.62
N ALA A 106 15.01 -3.41 -3.58
CA ALA A 106 15.11 -4.53 -4.53
C ALA A 106 13.91 -5.48 -4.41
N TYR A 107 13.48 -5.79 -3.18
CA TYR A 107 12.30 -6.60 -2.93
C TYR A 107 11.01 -5.92 -3.38
N ALA A 108 10.83 -4.63 -3.06
CA ALA A 108 9.67 -3.87 -3.50
C ALA A 108 9.57 -3.80 -5.03
N ALA A 109 10.68 -3.56 -5.71
CA ALA A 109 10.74 -3.50 -7.17
C ALA A 109 10.55 -4.87 -7.85
N SER A 110 10.70 -5.98 -7.13
CA SER A 110 10.41 -7.31 -7.70
C SER A 110 8.96 -7.75 -7.53
N VAL A 111 8.19 -7.10 -6.64
CA VAL A 111 6.81 -7.50 -6.32
C VAL A 111 5.75 -6.44 -6.69
N ILE A 112 6.16 -5.18 -6.88
CA ILE A 112 5.29 -4.11 -7.37
C ILE A 112 5.53 -3.99 -8.86
N ASP A 113 4.53 -4.21 -9.71
CA ASP A 113 4.74 -4.15 -11.16
C ASP A 113 4.93 -2.69 -11.64
N VAL A 114 4.00 -1.81 -11.26
CA VAL A 114 3.88 -0.45 -11.80
C VAL A 114 3.71 0.57 -10.67
N ILE A 115 4.37 1.72 -10.81
CA ILE A 115 4.16 2.90 -9.95
C ILE A 115 3.60 4.04 -10.80
N VAL A 116 2.52 4.66 -10.34
CA VAL A 116 1.84 5.78 -11.00
C VAL A 116 1.96 7.01 -10.12
N GLN A 117 2.64 8.05 -10.60
CA GLN A 117 2.72 9.34 -9.91
C GLN A 117 1.51 10.20 -10.28
N LEU A 118 0.82 10.66 -9.24
CA LEU A 118 -0.20 11.70 -9.37
C LEU A 118 0.40 13.05 -8.99
N GLY A 119 0.06 14.08 -9.77
CA GLY A 119 0.48 15.45 -9.53
C GLY A 119 -0.52 16.45 -10.06
N ARG A 120 -0.16 17.74 -10.01
CA ARG A 120 -0.91 18.83 -10.65
C ARG A 120 -0.06 19.41 -11.77
N ASP A 121 -0.67 19.70 -12.90
CA ASP A 121 0.00 20.41 -13.99
C ASP A 121 0.13 21.91 -13.69
N GLY A 122 0.75 22.66 -14.60
CA GLY A 122 0.90 24.12 -14.49
C GLY A 122 -0.43 24.90 -14.44
N THR A 123 -1.55 24.25 -14.76
CA THR A 123 -2.90 24.81 -14.65
C THR A 123 -3.60 24.45 -13.33
N GLY A 124 -2.93 23.65 -12.48
CA GLY A 124 -3.45 23.17 -11.20
C GLY A 124 -4.36 21.94 -11.31
N LYS A 125 -4.57 21.40 -12.53
CA LYS A 125 -5.40 20.23 -12.76
C LYS A 125 -4.68 18.97 -12.30
N ARG A 126 -5.37 18.12 -11.52
CA ARG A 126 -4.80 16.85 -11.03
C ARG A 126 -4.83 15.79 -12.14
N GLY A 127 -3.73 15.08 -12.30
CA GLY A 127 -3.58 14.02 -13.31
C GLY A 127 -2.38 13.13 -13.04
N ILE A 128 -2.17 12.16 -13.93
CA ILE A 128 -0.98 11.32 -13.94
C ILE A 128 0.17 12.16 -14.52
N THR A 129 1.28 12.25 -13.79
CA THR A 129 2.49 12.96 -14.25
C THR A 129 3.56 12.00 -14.74
N GLU A 130 3.61 10.79 -14.20
CA GLU A 130 4.61 9.78 -14.54
C GLU A 130 4.08 8.37 -14.30
N ILE A 131 4.50 7.42 -15.11
CA ILE A 131 4.24 5.98 -14.95
C ILE A 131 5.52 5.25 -15.32
N ALA A 132 5.95 4.30 -14.50
CA ALA A 132 7.03 3.39 -14.85
C ALA A 132 6.81 2.01 -14.23
N ASP A 133 7.40 1.01 -14.88
CA ASP A 133 7.61 -0.29 -14.26
C ASP A 133 8.61 -0.12 -13.11
N SER A 134 8.34 -0.73 -11.95
CA SER A 134 9.18 -0.53 -10.78
C SER A 134 10.62 -1.02 -11.01
N SER A 135 10.79 -2.05 -11.86
CA SER A 135 12.07 -2.63 -12.22
C SER A 135 12.99 -1.67 -12.99
N THR A 136 12.45 -0.62 -13.61
CA THR A 136 13.27 0.39 -14.31
C THR A 136 13.73 1.51 -13.38
N LEU A 137 13.27 1.52 -12.13
CA LEU A 137 13.56 2.57 -11.16
C LEU A 137 14.75 2.24 -10.24
N ILE A 138 15.25 1.01 -10.26
CA ILE A 138 16.32 0.55 -9.35
C ILE A 138 17.72 0.85 -9.87
#